data_AF-A0A625ETI6-F1
#
_entry.id   AF-A0A625ETI6-F1
#
_cell.length_a   1.000
_cell.length_b   1.000
_cell.length_c   1.000
_cell.angle_alpha   90.00
_cell.angle_beta   90.00
_cell.angle_gamma   90.00
#
_symmetry.space_group_name_H-M   'P 1'
#
loop_
_entity.id
_entity.type
_entity.pdbx_description
1 polymer ?
#
loop_
_entity_poly.entity_id
_entity_poly.type
_entity_poly.pdbx_seq_one_letter_code
_entity_poly.pdbx_strand_id
1 'polypeptide(L)'
;FGLVFFIYTAILQALWPICAELRVKQQWKKLNKMIGVNILFGSLYVVGCTIFIYLFKEQIFSVIAKDINYQVSILSFMLIGIYFCIRVWCDTYAMLLQSMNYLKILWILVPLQAIIGGIAQWYFSSTLGISGVLLGLIISFALTVFWGLPLTYLIKANKG
;
A
#
# COMPACT_ATOMS: atom_id res chain seq x y z
N PHE A 1 0.35 13.09 2.75
CA PHE A 1 0.14 11.62 2.71
C PHE A 1 0.95 10.82 3.75
N GLY A 2 2.14 11.25 4.17
CA GLY A 2 2.93 10.52 5.18
C GLY A 2 2.19 10.22 6.49
N LEU A 3 1.45 11.20 7.03
CA LEU A 3 0.67 11.04 8.26
C LEU A 3 -0.47 10.01 8.11
N VAL A 4 -1.17 10.02 6.96
CA VAL A 4 -2.22 9.05 6.62
C VAL A 4 -1.65 7.63 6.62
N PHE A 5 -0.50 7.45 5.96
CA PHE A 5 0.18 6.16 5.92
C PHE A 5 0.66 5.73 7.30
N PHE A 6 1.17 6.66 8.12
CA PHE A 6 1.61 6.37 9.48
C PHE A 6 0.47 5.79 10.35
N ILE A 7 -0.71 6.42 10.32
CA ILE A 7 -1.88 5.92 11.05
C ILE A 7 -2.24 4.50 10.59
N TYR A 8 -2.27 4.28 9.27
CA TYR A 8 -2.53 2.95 8.71
C TYR A 8 -1.49 1.91 9.18
N THR A 9 -0.20 2.25 9.16
CA THR A 9 0.85 1.34 9.63
C THR A 9 0.75 1.05 11.12
N ALA A 10 0.34 2.00 11.94
CA ALA A 10 0.14 1.79 13.37
C ALA A 10 -0.98 0.77 13.64
N ILE A 11 -2.09 0.86 12.91
CA ILE A 11 -3.18 -0.13 12.96
C ILE A 11 -2.67 -1.51 12.54
N LEU A 12 -1.87 -1.58 11.48
CA LEU A 12 -1.27 -2.81 11.00
C LEU A 12 -0.37 -3.49 12.04
N GLN A 13 0.45 -2.71 12.73
CA GLN A 13 1.33 -3.20 13.80
C GLN A 13 0.54 -3.72 14.99
N ALA A 14 -0.60 -3.10 15.32
CA ALA A 14 -1.49 -3.60 16.37
C ALA A 14 -2.23 -4.90 15.96
N LEU A 15 -2.56 -5.05 14.67
CA LEU A 15 -3.20 -6.25 14.13
C LEU A 15 -2.26 -7.45 14.03
N TRP A 16 -0.96 -7.21 13.83
CA TRP A 16 0.05 -8.25 13.66
C TRP A 16 0.06 -9.34 14.76
N PRO A 17 0.12 -9.01 16.08
CA PRO A 17 0.08 -10.02 17.14
C PRO A 17 -1.25 -10.78 17.19
N ILE A 18 -2.38 -10.12 16.88
CA ILE A 18 -3.70 -10.76 16.85
C ILE A 18 -3.77 -11.78 15.71
N CYS A 19 -3.23 -11.45 14.54
CA CYS A 19 -3.10 -12.38 13.41
C CYS A 19 -2.21 -13.58 13.77
N ALA A 20 -1.10 -13.35 14.47
CA ALA A 20 -0.21 -14.42 14.93
C ALA A 20 -0.93 -15.37 15.92
N GLU A 21 -1.71 -14.83 16.84
CA GLU A 21 -2.48 -15.60 17.82
C GLU A 21 -3.60 -16.42 17.16
N LEU A 22 -4.36 -15.80 16.24
CA LEU A 22 -5.44 -16.47 15.49
C LEU A 22 -4.91 -17.64 14.65
N ARG A 23 -3.67 -17.53 14.16
CA ARG A 23 -2.99 -18.61 13.44
C ARG A 23 -2.66 -19.78 14.37
N VAL A 24 -2.11 -19.52 15.56
CA VAL A 24 -1.82 -20.58 16.55
C VAL A 24 -3.10 -21.31 16.94
N LYS A 25 -4.22 -20.57 17.04
CA LYS A 25 -5.56 -21.12 17.27
C LYS A 25 -6.20 -21.82 16.04
N GLN A 26 -5.50 -21.86 14.90
CA GLN A 26 -5.97 -22.37 13.60
C GLN A 26 -7.34 -21.83 13.14
N GLN A 27 -7.71 -20.61 13.55
CA GLN A 27 -9.00 -20.00 13.19
C GLN A 27 -8.92 -19.28 11.83
N TRP A 28 -8.62 -20.02 10.77
CA TRP A 28 -8.40 -19.51 9.41
C TRP A 28 -9.57 -18.68 8.86
N LYS A 29 -10.83 -19.06 9.18
CA LYS A 29 -12.02 -18.28 8.79
C LYS A 29 -12.03 -16.88 9.40
N LYS A 30 -11.68 -16.74 10.68
CA LYS A 30 -11.62 -15.42 11.34
C LYS A 30 -10.44 -14.61 10.81
N LEU A 31 -9.30 -15.25 10.57
CA LEU A 31 -8.13 -14.61 9.98
C LEU A 31 -8.47 -14.01 8.60
N ASN A 32 -9.05 -14.80 7.70
CA ASN A 32 -9.47 -14.35 6.37
C ASN A 32 -10.50 -13.22 6.41
N LYS A 33 -11.48 -13.31 7.33
CA LYS A 33 -12.45 -12.24 7.53
C LYS A 33 -11.77 -10.95 8.00
N MET A 34 -10.82 -11.05 8.94
CA MET A 34 -10.13 -9.88 9.48
C MET A 34 -9.23 -9.20 8.43
N ILE A 35 -8.57 -9.98 7.57
CA ILE A 35 -7.80 -9.45 6.42
C ILE A 35 -8.72 -8.67 5.47
N GLY A 36 -9.82 -9.27 5.04
CA GLY A 36 -10.74 -8.64 4.09
C GLY A 36 -11.33 -7.35 4.65
N VAL A 37 -11.68 -7.36 5.93
CA VAL A 37 -12.16 -6.17 6.66
C VAL A 37 -11.06 -5.11 6.76
N ASN A 38 -9.82 -5.48 7.08
CA ASN A 38 -8.71 -4.53 7.15
C ASN A 38 -8.38 -3.89 5.79
N ILE A 39 -8.40 -4.67 4.71
CA ILE A 39 -8.20 -4.16 3.35
C ILE A 39 -9.34 -3.20 2.98
N LEU A 40 -10.58 -3.54 3.30
CA LEU A 40 -11.75 -2.70 3.01
C LEU A 40 -11.69 -1.38 3.81
N PHE A 41 -11.46 -1.43 5.12
CA PHE A 41 -11.33 -0.22 5.93
C PHE A 41 -10.10 0.61 5.54
N GLY A 42 -8.96 -0.03 5.26
CA GLY A 42 -7.75 0.64 4.83
C GLY A 42 -7.92 1.36 3.48
N SER A 43 -8.55 0.70 2.51
CA SER A 43 -8.84 1.30 1.20
C SER A 43 -9.88 2.43 1.31
N LEU A 44 -10.95 2.26 2.09
CA LEU A 44 -11.92 3.33 2.36
C LEU A 44 -11.27 4.53 3.05
N TYR A 45 -10.39 4.28 4.02
CA TYR A 45 -9.64 5.33 4.72
C TYR A 45 -8.73 6.11 3.76
N VAL A 46 -7.97 5.41 2.90
CA VAL A 46 -7.11 6.03 1.89
C VAL A 46 -7.91 6.87 0.89
N VAL A 47 -9.03 6.34 0.39
CA VAL A 47 -9.90 7.06 -0.55
C VAL A 47 -10.49 8.30 0.13
N GLY A 48 -11.00 8.17 1.36
CA GLY A 48 -11.52 9.28 2.16
C GLY A 48 -10.47 10.36 2.41
N CYS A 49 -9.26 9.98 2.80
CA CYS A 49 -8.15 10.93 2.97
C CYS A 49 -7.74 11.59 1.66
N THR A 50 -7.76 10.86 0.53
CA THR A 50 -7.43 11.43 -0.79
C THR A 50 -8.47 12.48 -1.21
N ILE A 51 -9.76 12.20 -1.02
CA ILE A 51 -10.86 13.14 -1.26
C ILE A 51 -10.74 14.35 -0.33
N PHE A 52 -10.48 14.13 0.96
CA PHE A 52 -10.30 15.19 1.94
C PHE A 52 -9.15 16.13 1.55
N ILE A 53 -7.98 15.58 1.21
CA ILE A 53 -6.84 16.39 0.77
C ILE A 53 -7.16 17.13 -0.52
N TYR A 54 -7.91 16.53 -1.45
CA TYR A 54 -8.32 17.17 -2.69
C TYR A 54 -9.25 18.37 -2.45
N LEU A 55 -10.24 18.24 -1.55
CA LEU A 55 -11.18 19.33 -1.21
C LEU A 55 -10.50 20.45 -0.43
N PHE A 56 -9.63 20.09 0.53
CA PHE A 56 -8.93 21.04 1.40
C PHE A 56 -7.58 21.51 0.84
N LYS A 57 -7.29 21.20 -0.43
CA LYS A 57 -5.99 21.48 -1.06
C LYS A 57 -5.60 22.95 -0.90
N GLU A 58 -6.51 23.88 -1.17
CA GLU A 58 -6.21 25.32 -1.15
C GLU A 58 -5.86 25.81 0.26
N GLN A 59 -6.57 25.33 1.29
CA GLN A 59 -6.30 25.68 2.68
C GLN A 59 -4.96 25.08 3.14
N ILE A 60 -4.71 23.80 2.85
CA ILE A 60 -3.46 23.10 3.20
C ILE A 60 -2.26 23.77 2.51
N PHE A 61 -2.36 24.06 1.21
CA PHE A 61 -1.28 24.68 0.45
C PHE A 61 -1.07 26.14 0.83
N SER A 62 -2.10 26.90 1.20
CA SER A 62 -1.93 28.29 1.67
C SER A 62 -1.11 28.41 2.96
N VAL A 63 -1.18 27.39 3.82
CA VAL A 63 -0.43 27.33 5.09
C VAL A 63 1.00 26.85 4.86
N ILE A 64 1.21 25.92 3.92
CA ILE A 64 2.51 25.27 3.69
C ILE A 64 3.38 26.06 2.68
N ALA A 65 2.76 26.69 1.69
CA ALA A 65 3.46 27.33 0.57
C ALA A 65 2.70 28.61 0.14
N LYS A 66 2.91 29.71 0.86
CA LYS A 66 2.67 31.06 0.31
C LYS A 66 3.56 31.20 -0.94
N ASP A 67 2.99 31.56 -2.08
CA ASP A 67 3.67 31.86 -3.37
C ASP A 67 4.03 30.74 -4.36
N ILE A 68 3.55 29.50 -4.21
CA ILE A 68 3.74 28.49 -5.28
C ILE A 68 2.46 28.32 -6.10
N ASN A 69 2.53 28.64 -7.39
CA ASN A 69 1.43 28.48 -8.35
C ASN A 69 1.24 26.97 -8.64
N TYR A 70 0.41 26.32 -7.82
CA TYR A 70 0.31 24.86 -7.77
C TYR A 70 -0.65 24.31 -8.85
N GLN A 71 -0.15 24.14 -10.08
CA GLN A 71 -0.83 23.36 -11.12
C GLN A 71 -0.62 21.85 -10.92
N VAL A 72 -0.89 21.32 -9.73
CA VAL A 72 -0.92 19.85 -9.57
C VAL A 72 -2.20 19.32 -10.21
N SER A 73 -2.00 18.60 -11.31
CA SER A 73 -3.06 18.00 -12.09
C SER A 73 -3.87 17.03 -11.24
N ILE A 74 -5.19 17.01 -11.48
CA ILE A 74 -6.14 16.08 -10.85
C ILE A 74 -5.72 14.61 -11.03
N LEU A 75 -5.00 14.35 -12.13
CA LEU A 75 -4.43 13.05 -12.47
C LEU A 75 -3.44 12.56 -11.39
N SER A 76 -2.60 13.44 -10.83
CA SER A 76 -1.62 13.07 -9.80
C SER A 76 -2.29 12.70 -8.48
N PHE A 77 -3.40 13.36 -8.13
CA PHE A 77 -4.20 12.99 -6.96
C PHE A 77 -4.87 11.63 -7.12
N MET A 78 -5.45 11.34 -8.29
CA MET A 78 -6.03 10.03 -8.57
C MET A 78 -4.97 8.92 -8.54
N LEU A 79 -3.80 9.16 -9.16
CA LEU A 79 -2.67 8.22 -9.15
C LEU A 79 -2.20 7.91 -7.72
N ILE A 80 -2.07 8.92 -6.86
CA ILE A 80 -1.71 8.73 -5.46
C ILE A 80 -2.76 7.88 -4.73
N GLY A 81 -4.05 8.14 -4.94
CA GLY A 81 -5.12 7.34 -4.34
C GLY A 81 -5.05 5.87 -4.73
N ILE A 82 -4.91 5.58 -6.02
CA ILE A 82 -4.77 4.21 -6.54
C ILE A 82 -3.53 3.53 -5.96
N TYR A 83 -2.40 4.24 -5.95
CA TYR A 83 -1.15 3.73 -5.39
C TYR A 83 -1.30 3.34 -3.92
N PHE A 84 -1.90 4.19 -3.09
CA PHE A 84 -2.09 3.87 -1.68
C PHE A 84 -3.08 2.72 -1.47
N CYS A 85 -4.11 2.55 -2.31
CA CYS A 85 -4.99 1.38 -2.25
C CYS A 85 -4.23 0.07 -2.52
N ILE A 86 -3.39 0.05 -3.56
CA ILE A 86 -2.53 -1.11 -3.87
C ILE A 86 -1.55 -1.36 -2.72
N ARG A 87 -1.02 -0.30 -2.12
CA ARG A 87 -0.09 -0.40 -1.00
C ARG A 87 -0.76 -0.96 0.26
N VAL A 88 -1.98 -0.52 0.61
CA VAL A 88 -2.77 -1.10 1.71
C VAL A 88 -2.94 -2.61 1.53
N TRP A 89 -3.30 -3.04 0.32
CA TRP A 89 -3.39 -4.46 -0.02
C TRP A 89 -2.07 -5.19 0.24
N CYS A 90 -0.99 -4.71 -0.37
CA CYS A 90 0.34 -5.32 -0.27
C CYS A 90 0.85 -5.39 1.18
N ASP A 91 0.75 -4.30 1.92
CA ASP A 91 1.21 -4.22 3.31
C ASP A 91 0.42 -5.16 4.22
N THR A 92 -0.91 -5.30 4.00
CA THR A 92 -1.73 -6.25 4.77
C THR A 92 -1.26 -7.69 4.58
N TYR A 93 -1.01 -8.10 3.33
CA TYR A 93 -0.51 -9.45 3.08
C TYR A 93 0.93 -9.63 3.57
N ALA A 94 1.78 -8.61 3.46
CA ALA A 94 3.15 -8.68 3.97
C ALA A 94 3.17 -8.88 5.49
N MET A 95 2.35 -8.12 6.23
CA MET A 95 2.15 -8.29 7.67
C MET A 95 1.66 -9.69 8.01
N LEU A 96 0.78 -10.26 7.18
CA LEU A 96 0.31 -11.61 7.39
C LEU A 96 1.38 -12.68 7.14
N LEU A 97 2.17 -12.57 6.07
CA LEU A 97 3.30 -13.48 5.86
C LEU A 97 4.34 -13.34 7.00
N GLN A 98 4.51 -12.14 7.52
CA GLN A 98 5.36 -11.86 8.67
C GLN A 98 4.82 -12.49 9.96
N SER A 99 3.50 -12.43 10.24
CA SER A 99 2.90 -13.15 11.37
C SER A 99 3.02 -14.67 11.20
N MET A 100 3.16 -15.13 9.97
CA MET A 100 3.43 -16.52 9.65
C MET A 100 4.91 -16.94 9.82
N ASN A 101 5.80 -16.03 10.23
CA ASN A 101 7.25 -16.19 10.24
C ASN A 101 7.85 -16.57 8.87
N TYR A 102 7.17 -16.20 7.78
CA TYR A 102 7.56 -16.54 6.40
C TYR A 102 8.24 -15.35 5.71
N LEU A 103 9.31 -14.87 6.34
CA LEU A 103 10.02 -13.66 5.92
C LEU A 103 10.85 -13.84 4.64
N LYS A 104 11.27 -15.07 4.31
CA LYS A 104 12.13 -15.34 3.15
C LYS A 104 11.54 -14.84 1.82
N ILE A 105 10.23 -14.97 1.64
CA ILE A 105 9.57 -14.50 0.41
C ILE A 105 9.58 -12.97 0.34
N LEU A 106 9.35 -12.29 1.46
CA LEU A 106 9.36 -10.82 1.53
C LEU A 106 10.75 -10.28 1.22
N TRP A 107 11.80 -10.93 1.74
CA TRP A 107 13.19 -10.56 1.49
C TRP A 107 13.62 -10.69 0.03
N ILE A 108 12.92 -11.45 -0.80
CA ILE A 108 13.23 -11.57 -2.24
C ILE A 108 12.32 -10.64 -3.05
N LEU A 109 11.01 -10.67 -2.77
CA LEU A 109 10.02 -9.89 -3.54
C LEU A 109 10.13 -8.39 -3.31
N VAL A 110 10.39 -7.93 -2.08
CA VAL A 110 10.49 -6.50 -1.76
C VAL A 110 11.68 -5.82 -2.45
N PRO A 111 12.93 -6.34 -2.38
CA PRO A 111 14.03 -5.71 -3.10
C PRO A 111 13.88 -5.84 -4.61
N LEU A 112 13.34 -6.94 -5.13
CA LEU A 112 13.04 -7.07 -6.56
C LEU A 112 12.03 -6.00 -7.01
N GLN A 113 10.96 -5.79 -6.23
CA GLN A 113 9.99 -4.72 -6.45
C GLN A 113 10.67 -3.35 -6.43
N ALA A 114 11.55 -3.09 -5.47
CA ALA A 114 12.28 -1.83 -5.37
C ALA A 114 13.18 -1.57 -6.59
N ILE A 115 13.87 -2.60 -7.09
CA ILE A 115 14.71 -2.50 -8.30
C ILE A 115 13.86 -2.21 -9.53
N ILE A 116 12.81 -3.00 -9.76
CA ILE A 116 11.88 -2.78 -10.89
C ILE A 116 11.22 -1.40 -10.79
N GLY A 117 10.85 -0.99 -9.57
CA GLY A 117 10.29 0.32 -9.27
C GLY A 117 11.26 1.45 -9.59
N GLY A 118 12.53 1.33 -9.19
CA GLY A 118 13.57 2.31 -9.50
C GLY A 118 13.79 2.46 -11.00
N ILE A 119 13.87 1.35 -11.74
CA ILE A 119 14.02 1.37 -13.20
C ILE A 119 12.80 2.01 -13.87
N ALA A 120 11.60 1.60 -13.48
CA ALA A 120 10.36 2.14 -14.03
C ALA A 120 10.18 3.63 -13.71
N GLN A 121 10.50 4.05 -12.48
CA GLN A 121 10.48 5.46 -12.09
C GLN A 121 11.49 6.27 -12.90
N TRP A 122 12.71 5.77 -13.09
CA TRP A 122 13.72 6.49 -13.87
C TRP A 122 13.26 6.70 -15.32
N TYR A 123 12.72 5.64 -15.93
CA TYR A 123 12.21 5.70 -17.31
C TYR A 123 11.01 6.65 -17.46
N PHE A 124 10.01 6.54 -16.58
CA PHE A 124 8.79 7.35 -16.65
C PHE A 124 8.96 8.78 -16.10
N SER A 125 9.89 9.01 -15.18
CA SER A 125 10.20 10.36 -14.68
C SER A 125 10.77 11.25 -15.78
N SER A 126 11.56 10.68 -16.69
CA SER A 126 12.14 11.39 -17.84
C SER A 126 11.10 11.97 -18.80
N THR A 127 9.93 11.33 -18.93
CA THR A 127 8.87 11.73 -19.88
C THR A 127 7.68 12.45 -19.24
N LEU A 128 7.33 12.12 -17.98
CA LEU A 128 6.09 12.59 -17.33
C LEU A 128 6.33 13.27 -15.96
N GLY A 129 7.58 13.48 -15.56
CA GLY A 129 7.94 14.13 -14.29
C GLY A 129 7.33 13.42 -13.07
N ILE A 130 6.64 14.18 -12.21
CA ILE A 130 6.07 13.68 -10.94
C ILE A 130 5.01 12.58 -11.16
N SER A 131 4.20 12.70 -12.21
CA SER A 131 3.17 11.70 -12.54
C SER A 131 3.79 10.40 -13.05
N GLY A 132 4.94 10.49 -13.73
CA GLY A 132 5.71 9.34 -14.19
C GLY A 132 6.29 8.50 -13.04
N VAL A 133 6.78 9.16 -11.98
CA VAL A 133 7.26 8.48 -10.76
C VAL A 133 6.14 7.66 -10.11
N LEU A 134 4.93 8.24 -10.00
CA LEU A 134 3.76 7.57 -9.44
C LEU A 134 3.31 6.37 -10.29
N LEU A 135 3.31 6.50 -11.62
CA LEU A 135 3.01 5.40 -12.53
C LEU A 135 4.02 4.25 -12.42
N GLY A 136 5.32 4.57 -12.37
CA GLY A 136 6.38 3.57 -12.20
C GLY A 136 6.24 2.78 -10.89
N LEU A 137 5.83 3.46 -9.82
CA LEU A 137 5.49 2.81 -8.54
C LEU A 137 4.30 1.86 -8.66
N ILE A 138 3.19 2.33 -9.23
CA ILE A 138 1.97 1.53 -9.39
C ILE A 138 2.24 0.28 -10.22
N ILE A 139 2.92 0.43 -11.36
CA ILE A 139 3.25 -0.67 -12.27
C ILE A 139 4.16 -1.68 -11.56
N SER A 140 5.18 -1.21 -10.84
CA SER A 140 6.07 -2.09 -10.07
C SER A 140 5.32 -2.89 -9.01
N PHE A 141 4.47 -2.24 -8.21
CA PHE A 141 3.65 -2.92 -7.20
C PHE A 141 2.63 -3.89 -7.81
N ALA A 142 1.99 -3.51 -8.91
CA ALA A 142 1.02 -4.35 -9.61
C ALA A 142 1.66 -5.61 -10.22
N LEU A 143 2.87 -5.48 -10.79
CA LEU A 143 3.58 -6.59 -11.43
C LEU A 143 4.21 -7.59 -10.44
N THR A 144 4.52 -7.17 -9.21
CA THR A 144 5.26 -7.99 -8.25
C THR A 144 4.40 -8.41 -7.06
N VAL A 145 4.05 -7.44 -6.22
CA VAL A 145 3.55 -7.70 -4.86
C VAL A 145 2.04 -7.94 -4.86
N PHE A 146 1.30 -7.34 -5.80
CA PHE A 146 -0.16 -7.46 -5.88
C PHE A 146 -0.65 -8.89 -6.10
N TRP A 147 0.03 -9.67 -6.97
CA TRP A 147 -0.29 -11.08 -7.20
C TRP A 147 0.58 -12.01 -6.36
N GLY A 148 1.87 -11.70 -6.19
CA GLY A 148 2.83 -12.57 -5.52
C GLY A 148 2.46 -12.91 -4.08
N LEU A 149 2.02 -11.92 -3.29
CA LEU A 149 1.68 -12.14 -1.89
C LEU A 149 0.40 -12.97 -1.67
N PRO A 150 -0.76 -12.66 -2.28
CA PRO A 150 -1.98 -13.45 -2.09
C PRO A 150 -1.83 -14.88 -2.61
N LEU A 151 -1.10 -15.08 -3.72
CA LEU A 151 -0.87 -16.42 -4.28
C LEU A 151 -0.03 -17.28 -3.32
N THR A 152 1.02 -16.70 -2.73
CA THR A 152 1.88 -17.38 -1.75
C THR A 152 1.10 -17.73 -0.49
N TYR A 153 0.21 -16.83 -0.03
CA TYR A 153 -0.66 -17.09 1.10
C TYR A 153 -1.63 -18.25 0.83
N LEU A 154 -2.31 -18.25 -0.33
CA LEU A 154 -3.24 -19.32 -0.70
C LEU A 154 -2.56 -20.69 -0.82
N ILE A 155 -1.38 -20.76 -1.44
CA ILE A 155 -0.60 -22.00 -1.56
C ILE A 155 -0.23 -22.57 -0.18
N LYS A 156 0.05 -21.70 0.80
CA LYS A 156 0.40 -22.12 2.16
C LYS A 156 -0.84 -22.51 2.98
N ALA A 157 -1.93 -21.77 2.84
CA ALA A 157 -3.20 -22.05 3.51
C ALA A 157 -3.82 -23.39 3.07
N ASN A 158 -3.54 -23.85 1.85
CA ASN A 158 -3.96 -25.17 1.37
C ASN A 158 -3.03 -26.33 1.81
N LYS A 159 -1.85 -26.03 2.36
CA LYS A 159 -0.85 -27.03 2.79
C LYS A 159 -0.79 -27.24 4.31
N GLY A 160 -1.49 -26.43 5.09
CA GLY A 160 -1.51 -26.50 6.56
C GLY A 160 -2.93 -26.67 7.08
#